data_AF-A0A4R2ZAY0-F1
#
_entry.id   AF-A0A4R2ZAY0-F1
#
_cell.length_a   1.000
_cell.length_b   1.000
_cell.length_c   1.000
_cell.angle_alpha   90.00
_cell.angle_beta   90.00
_cell.angle_gamma   90.00
#
_symmetry.space_group_name_H-M   'P 1'
#
loop_
_entity.id
_entity.type
_entity.pdbx_description
1 polymer ?
#
loop_
_entity_poly.entity_id
_entity_poly.type
_entity_poly.pdbx_seq_one_letter_code
_entity_poly.pdbx_strand_id
1 'polypeptide(L)'
;MSIQAQDSGQSPGGFLQWVERIGNKIPNPFLLFVYLIALLMVASAVISWFNITAVNPTNGEIIRVKNLLSVEGIQWILPNVIKNLADLPRWGRFWRW
;
A
#
# COMPACT_ATOMS: atom_id res chain seq x y z
N MET A 1 24.47 4.73 49.35
CA MET A 1 23.92 3.56 48.63
C MET A 1 23.55 4.00 47.23
N SER A 2 24.43 3.76 46.26
CA SER A 2 24.13 3.95 44.84
C SER A 2 23.38 2.72 44.34
N ILE A 3 22.07 2.86 44.11
CA ILE A 3 21.31 1.85 43.37
C ILE A 3 21.87 1.84 41.95
N GLN A 4 22.76 0.88 41.67
CA GLN A 4 23.09 0.53 40.31
C GLN A 4 21.86 -0.20 39.74
N ALA A 5 21.14 0.45 38.83
CA ALA A 5 20.17 -0.22 38.00
C ALA A 5 20.91 -1.25 37.15
N GLN A 6 20.74 -2.53 37.47
CA GLN A 6 21.11 -3.62 36.56
C GLN A 6 20.17 -3.55 35.36
N ASP A 7 20.58 -2.83 34.32
CA ASP A 7 19.97 -2.96 33.01
C ASP A 7 20.49 -4.27 32.41
N SER A 8 19.69 -5.32 32.50
CA SER A 8 20.00 -6.62 31.93
C SER A 8 20.04 -6.48 30.41
N GLY A 9 21.24 -6.26 29.86
CA GLY A 9 21.53 -6.28 28.44
C GLY A 9 21.30 -7.66 27.83
N GLN A 10 20.04 -8.05 27.68
CA GLN A 10 19.66 -9.10 26.74
C GLN A 10 19.85 -8.51 25.35
N SER A 11 20.87 -8.98 24.63
CA SER A 11 21.01 -8.68 23.20
C SER A 11 19.70 -9.11 22.53
N PRO A 12 18.93 -8.21 21.90
CA PRO A 12 17.74 -8.61 21.17
C PRO A 12 18.16 -9.67 20.16
N GLY A 13 17.56 -10.87 20.25
CA GLY A 13 17.94 -12.00 19.41
C GLY A 13 17.96 -11.61 17.93
N GLY A 14 18.78 -12.29 17.11
CA GLY A 14 19.04 -11.89 15.73
C GLY A 14 17.78 -11.60 14.88
N PHE A 15 16.67 -12.29 15.18
CA PHE A 15 15.35 -12.01 14.60
C PHE A 15 14.80 -10.61 14.94
N LEU A 16 14.84 -10.19 16.21
CA LEU A 16 14.39 -8.86 16.64
C LEU A 16 15.24 -7.76 16.01
N GLN A 17 16.56 -7.98 15.94
CA GLN A 17 17.49 -7.06 15.30
C GLN A 17 17.26 -6.95 13.78
N TRP A 18 16.80 -8.03 13.14
CA TRP A 18 16.40 -8.01 11.72
C TRP A 18 15.08 -7.26 11.52
N VAL A 19 14.08 -7.48 12.39
CA VAL A 19 12.80 -6.75 12.36
C VAL A 19 13.02 -5.25 12.58
N GLU A 20 13.87 -4.87 13.54
CA GLU A 20 14.21 -3.47 13.83
C GLU A 20 14.84 -2.79 12.61
N ARG A 21 15.79 -3.46 11.94
CA ARG A 21 16.44 -2.95 10.71
C ARG A 21 15.46 -2.80 9.56
N ILE A 22 14.48 -3.69 9.43
CA ILE A 22 13.45 -3.59 8.40
C ILE A 22 12.46 -2.47 8.73
N GLY A 23 12.02 -2.38 9.98
CA GLY A 23 11.12 -1.33 10.46
C GLY A 23 11.69 0.07 10.25
N ASN A 24 12.97 0.28 10.56
CA ASN A 24 13.63 1.58 10.36
C ASN A 24 13.85 1.94 8.88
N LYS A 25 13.74 0.95 7.98
CA LYS A 25 13.79 1.18 6.53
C LYS A 25 12.42 1.45 5.92
N ILE A 26 11.33 1.28 6.66
CA ILE A 26 9.99 1.60 6.16
C ILE A 26 9.95 3.11 5.90
N PRO A 27 9.95 3.55 4.63
CA PRO A 27 9.88 4.96 4.31
C PRO A 27 8.51 5.50 4.75
N ASN A 28 8.43 6.81 4.98
CA ASN A 28 7.21 7.52 5.39
C ASN A 28 5.95 6.87 4.76
N PRO A 29 4.90 6.56 5.53
CA PRO A 29 3.69 5.88 5.04
C PRO A 29 3.13 6.44 3.73
N PHE A 30 3.28 7.75 3.47
CA PHE A 30 2.91 8.36 2.19
C PHE A 30 3.67 7.76 0.99
N LEU A 31 4.99 7.56 1.12
CA LEU A 31 5.83 6.99 0.06
C LEU A 31 5.45 5.54 -0.26
N LEU A 32 5.01 4.77 0.75
CA LEU A 32 4.49 3.42 0.50
C LEU A 32 3.30 3.42 -0.46
N PHE A 33 2.35 4.34 -0.30
CA PHE A 33 1.23 4.47 -1.23
C PHE A 33 1.68 4.91 -2.62
N VAL A 34 2.65 5.82 -2.71
CA VAL A 34 3.23 6.22 -4.00
C VAL A 34 3.87 5.03 -4.71
N TYR A 35 4.64 4.21 -4.01
CA TYR A 35 5.23 2.99 -4.58
C TYR A 35 4.17 1.97 -5.01
N LEU A 36 3.11 1.78 -4.22
CA LEU A 36 1.98 0.91 -4.57
C LEU A 36 1.26 1.39 -5.84
N ILE A 37 1.02 2.70 -5.97
CA ILE A 37 0.39 3.28 -7.16
C ILE A 37 1.31 3.13 -8.37
N ALA A 38 2.61 3.40 -8.23
CA ALA A 38 3.59 3.20 -9.30
C ALA A 38 3.65 1.74 -9.75
N LEU A 39 3.69 0.80 -8.80
CA LEU A 39 3.64 -0.64 -9.07
C LEU A 39 2.35 -1.02 -9.79
N LEU A 40 1.19 -0.50 -9.35
CA LEU A 40 -0.10 -0.75 -9.96
C LEU A 40 -0.15 -0.22 -11.41
N MET A 41 0.40 0.97 -11.67
CA MET A 41 0.47 1.53 -13.02
C MET A 41 1.27 0.62 -13.95
N VAL A 42 2.47 0.19 -13.53
CA VAL A 42 3.32 -0.73 -14.29
C VAL A 42 2.62 -2.07 -14.50
N ALA A 43 2.03 -2.65 -13.46
CA ALA A 43 1.29 -3.90 -13.54
C ALA A 43 0.12 -3.79 -14.52
N SER A 44 -0.65 -2.69 -14.49
CA SER A 44 -1.77 -2.48 -15.41
C SER A 44 -1.33 -2.36 -16.87
N ALA A 45 -0.17 -1.74 -17.12
CA ALA A 45 0.39 -1.62 -18.46
C ALA A 45 0.84 -2.99 -19.00
N VAL A 46 1.51 -3.79 -18.16
CA VAL A 46 1.95 -5.15 -18.53
C VAL A 46 0.74 -6.06 -18.78
N ILE A 47 -0.26 -6.05 -17.90
CA ILE A 47 -1.48 -6.87 -18.05
C ILE A 47 -2.29 -6.44 -19.29
N SER A 48 -2.31 -5.14 -19.60
CA SER A 48 -2.96 -4.61 -20.80
C SER A 48 -2.33 -5.13 -22.10
N TRP A 49 -1.02 -5.42 -22.12
CA TRP A 49 -0.37 -6.00 -23.30
C TRP A 49 -0.82 -7.43 -23.59
N PHE A 50 -1.15 -8.20 -22.56
CA PHE A 50 -1.65 -9.56 -22.72
C PHE A 50 -3.14 -9.62 -23.11
N ASN A 51 -3.83 -8.47 -23.30
CA ASN A 51 -5.25 -8.38 -23.68
C ASN A 51 -6.17 -9.27 -22.82
N ILE A 52 -5.84 -9.44 -21.54
CA ILE A 52 -6.60 -10.31 -20.63
C ILE A 52 -7.99 -9.71 -20.45
N THR A 53 -9.00 -10.42 -20.93
CA THR A 53 -10.42 -10.12 -20.72
C THR A 53 -10.90 -10.89 -19.49
N ALA A 54 -11.44 -10.17 -18.51
CA ALA A 54 -12.05 -10.76 -17.34
C ALA A 54 -13.58 -10.69 -17.50
N VAL A 55 -14.27 -11.81 -17.43
CA VAL A 55 -15.74 -11.82 -17.43
C VAL A 55 -16.21 -11.42 -16.04
N ASN A 56 -17.08 -10.40 -15.93
CA ASN A 56 -17.68 -10.04 -14.66
C ASN A 56 -18.65 -11.16 -14.23
N PRO A 57 -18.39 -11.89 -13.12
CA PRO A 57 -19.28 -12.98 -12.70
C PRO A 57 -20.65 -12.48 -12.22
N THR A 58 -20.79 -11.18 -11.92
CA THR A 58 -22.04 -10.59 -11.41
C THR A 58 -23.01 -10.20 -12.53
N ASN A 59 -22.50 -9.88 -13.74
CA ASN A 59 -23.30 -9.26 -14.81
C ASN A 59 -23.18 -9.99 -16.16
N GLY A 60 -22.21 -10.90 -16.31
CA GLY A 60 -21.90 -11.55 -17.59
C GLY A 60 -21.21 -10.64 -18.62
N GLU A 61 -21.00 -9.36 -18.31
CA GLU A 61 -20.32 -8.42 -19.19
C GLU A 61 -18.80 -8.65 -19.23
N ILE A 62 -18.23 -8.51 -20.43
CA ILE A 62 -16.79 -8.63 -20.65
C ILE A 62 -16.11 -7.36 -20.12
N ILE A 63 -15.43 -7.46 -18.99
CA ILE A 63 -14.59 -6.39 -18.46
C ILE A 63 -13.24 -6.46 -19.20
N ARG A 64 -12.93 -5.41 -19.96
CA ARG A 64 -11.58 -5.23 -20.50
C ARG A 64 -10.70 -4.59 -19.44
N VAL A 65 -9.47 -5.09 -19.32
CA VAL A 65 -8.43 -4.44 -18.51
C VAL A 65 -8.25 -3.02 -19.04
N LYS A 66 -8.48 -2.03 -18.17
CA LYS A 66 -8.22 -0.62 -18.48
C LYS A 66 -6.78 -0.31 -18.15
N ASN A 67 -6.00 0.08 -19.17
CA ASN A 67 -4.65 0.58 -18.96
C ASN A 67 -4.73 1.92 -18.22
N LEU A 68 -4.15 1.99 -17.01
CA LEU A 68 -4.18 3.21 -16.20
C LEU A 68 -3.29 4.32 -16.77
N LEU A 69 -2.38 3.99 -17.68
CA LEU A 69 -1.53 4.95 -18.39
C LEU A 69 -2.19 5.54 -19.65
N SER A 70 -3.38 5.07 -20.06
CA SER A 70 -4.12 5.69 -21.17
C SER A 70 -4.71 7.04 -20.75
N VAL A 71 -5.11 7.87 -21.71
CA VAL A 71 -5.73 9.18 -21.44
C VAL A 71 -6.96 9.02 -20.54
N GLU A 72 -7.80 8.02 -20.82
CA GLU A 72 -8.98 7.68 -20.03
C GLU A 72 -8.60 7.12 -18.65
N GLY A 73 -7.54 6.30 -18.58
CA GLY A 73 -7.01 5.76 -17.34
C GLY A 73 -6.51 6.84 -16.37
N ILE A 74 -5.78 7.83 -16.89
CA ILE A 74 -5.27 8.98 -16.14
C ILE A 74 -6.43 9.86 -15.64
N GLN A 75 -7.40 10.17 -16.51
CA GLN A 75 -8.60 10.93 -16.14
C GLN A 75 -9.41 10.23 -15.04
N TRP A 76 -9.41 8.90 -15.02
CA TRP A 76 -10.09 8.13 -13.99
C TRP A 76 -9.28 8.04 -12.69
N ILE A 77 -7.97 7.78 -12.76
CA ILE A 77 -7.16 7.51 -11.56
C ILE A 77 -6.90 8.75 -10.71
N LEU A 78 -6.69 9.92 -11.33
CA LEU A 78 -6.42 11.18 -10.61
C LEU A 78 -7.49 11.53 -9.56
N PRO A 79 -8.79 11.65 -9.92
CA PRO A 79 -9.83 11.97 -8.94
C PRO A 79 -10.08 10.82 -7.96
N ASN A 80 -10.01 9.56 -8.42
CA ASN A 80 -10.30 8.40 -7.56
C ASN A 80 -9.20 8.15 -6.52
N VAL A 81 -7.92 8.36 -6.85
CA VAL A 81 -6.83 8.21 -5.88
C VAL A 81 -6.96 9.25 -4.77
N ILE A 82 -7.23 10.50 -5.12
CA ILE A 82 -7.41 11.57 -4.12
C ILE A 82 -8.61 11.26 -3.23
N LYS A 83 -9.74 10.87 -3.82
CA LYS A 83 -10.95 10.48 -3.09
C LYS A 83 -10.68 9.29 -2.17
N ASN A 84 -10.07 8.21 -2.67
CA ASN A 84 -9.79 7.00 -1.88
C ASN A 84 -8.82 7.27 -0.72
N LEU A 85 -7.79 8.11 -0.93
CA LEU A 85 -6.87 8.52 0.14
C LEU A 85 -7.55 9.41 1.18
N ALA A 86 -8.49 10.27 0.76
CA ALA A 86 -9.25 11.12 1.66
C ALA A 86 -10.36 10.36 2.43
N ASP A 87 -10.96 9.35 1.77
CA ASP A 87 -12.02 8.49 2.30
C ASP A 87 -11.49 7.34 3.16
N LEU A 88 -10.19 7.03 3.10
CA LEU A 88 -9.54 6.12 4.05
C LEU A 88 -10.02 6.52 5.44
N PRO A 89 -10.79 5.64 6.13
CA PRO A 89 -11.58 6.04 7.28
C PRO A 89 -10.66 6.76 8.25
N ARG A 90 -10.79 8.09 8.27
CA ARG A 90 -10.00 8.97 9.11
C ARG A 90 -10.09 8.35 10.49
N TRP A 91 -8.96 7.83 10.97
CA TRP A 91 -8.84 6.89 12.09
C TRP A 91 -9.58 7.32 13.39
N GLY A 92 -10.10 8.55 13.45
CA GLY A 92 -10.96 9.08 14.50
C GLY A 92 -12.36 8.46 14.65
N ARG A 93 -12.81 7.53 13.81
CA ARG A 93 -14.07 6.77 14.08
C ARG A 93 -13.85 5.47 14.86
N PHE A 94 -12.60 5.06 15.05
CA PHE A 94 -12.22 3.81 15.74
C PHE A 94 -12.23 3.97 17.27
N TRP A 95 -12.00 5.18 17.79
CA TRP A 95 -11.92 5.48 19.23
C TRP A 95 -13.24 5.96 19.86
N ARG A 96 -14.39 5.63 19.26
CA ARG A 96 -15.72 6.01 19.77
C ARG A 96 -16.38 4.91 20.61
N TRP A 97 -15.58 4.12 21.32
CA TRP A 97 -16.00 3.16 22.34
C TRP A 97 -15.22 3.40 23.62
#